data_AF-A0A6N2ZRT3-F1
#
_entry.id   AF-A0A6N2ZRT3-F1
#
_cell.length_a   1.000
_cell.length_b   1.000
_cell.length_c   1.000
_cell.angle_alpha   90.00
_cell.angle_beta   90.00
_cell.angle_gamma   90.00
#
_symmetry.space_group_name_H-M   'P 1'
#
loop_
_entity.id
_entity.type
_entity.pdbx_description
1 polymer ?
#
loop_
_entity_poly.entity_id
_entity_poly.type
_entity_poly.pdbx_seq_one_letter_code
_entity_poly.pdbx_strand_id
1 'polypeptide(L)'
;MVKPEEVSVLKIQEGQDLASIITCTPYGLNTHRLIVTGKRVPYEAKKANSMGEELPSARELVFTLLPFAFLLLFLLYIWRERRRTINEAKDDDKI
;
A
#
# COMPACT_ATOMS: atom_id res chain seq x y z
N MET A 1 -25.92 3.70 11.30
CA MET A 1 -25.84 2.83 12.49
C MET A 1 -27.21 2.83 13.14
N VAL A 2 -27.59 1.74 13.78
CA VAL A 2 -28.91 1.57 14.40
C VAL A 2 -28.79 0.89 15.74
N LYS A 3 -29.84 0.98 16.57
CA LYS A 3 -29.92 0.15 17.78
C LYS A 3 -30.16 -1.33 17.42
N PRO A 4 -29.80 -2.28 18.29
CA PRO A 4 -30.01 -3.70 18.03
C PRO A 4 -31.48 -4.07 17.74
N GLU A 5 -32.43 -3.34 18.32
CA GLU A 5 -33.88 -3.59 18.17
C GLU A 5 -34.47 -2.97 16.89
N GLU A 6 -33.75 -2.06 16.24
CA GLU A 6 -34.20 -1.33 15.06
C GLU A 6 -33.98 -2.15 13.78
N VAL A 7 -34.78 -3.19 13.61
CA VAL A 7 -34.72 -4.12 12.44
C VAL A 7 -35.45 -3.60 11.20
N SER A 8 -36.17 -2.47 11.31
CA SER A 8 -36.96 -1.90 10.21
C SER A 8 -36.13 -1.55 8.98
N VAL A 9 -34.85 -1.23 9.17
CA VAL A 9 -33.89 -0.90 8.11
C VAL A 9 -33.47 -2.10 7.27
N LEU A 10 -33.72 -3.33 7.74
CA LEU A 10 -33.38 -4.58 7.04
C LEU A 10 -34.55 -5.15 6.22
N LYS A 11 -35.68 -4.42 6.16
CA LYS A 11 -36.84 -4.84 5.38
C LYS A 11 -36.48 -4.92 3.89
N ILE A 12 -37.08 -5.91 3.24
CA ILE A 12 -36.98 -6.09 1.78
C ILE A 12 -37.56 -4.84 1.11
N GLN A 13 -36.80 -4.29 0.16
CA GLN A 13 -37.25 -3.17 -0.68
C GLN A 13 -37.65 -3.73 -2.04
N GLU A 14 -38.93 -3.63 -2.38
CA GLU A 14 -39.45 -4.15 -3.65
C GLU A 14 -38.70 -3.56 -4.85
N GLY A 15 -38.39 -4.41 -5.83
CA GLY A 15 -37.66 -4.02 -7.05
C GLY A 15 -36.15 -3.77 -6.86
N GLN A 16 -35.60 -3.98 -5.67
CA GLN A 16 -34.16 -3.86 -5.42
C GLN A 16 -33.53 -5.20 -5.00
N ASP A 17 -32.36 -5.48 -5.56
CA ASP A 17 -31.50 -6.58 -5.13
C ASP A 17 -30.39 -6.00 -4.25
N LEU A 18 -30.57 -6.15 -2.93
CA LEU A 18 -29.72 -5.57 -1.88
C LEU A 18 -29.15 -6.66 -0.99
N ALA A 19 -27.89 -6.52 -0.61
CA ALA A 19 -27.25 -7.34 0.41
C ALA A 19 -26.71 -6.44 1.53
N SER A 20 -26.99 -6.78 2.79
CA SER A 20 -26.52 -6.01 3.94
C SER A 20 -25.58 -6.83 4.80
N ILE A 21 -24.39 -6.29 5.07
CA ILE A 21 -23.45 -6.81 6.08
C ILE A 21 -23.72 -6.09 7.39
N ILE A 22 -23.86 -6.85 8.48
CA ILE A 22 -24.17 -6.31 9.80
C ILE A 22 -23.06 -6.72 10.77
N THR A 23 -22.57 -5.76 11.55
CA THR A 23 -21.62 -6.02 12.62
C THR A 23 -21.93 -5.16 13.85
N CYS A 24 -21.35 -5.52 14.98
CA CYS A 24 -21.45 -4.75 16.20
C CYS A 24 -20.56 -3.50 16.14
N THR A 25 -21.01 -2.42 16.78
CA THR A 25 -20.26 -1.16 16.88
C THR A 25 -20.71 -0.39 18.14
N PRO A 26 -19.91 0.53 18.71
CA PRO A 26 -18.48 0.74 18.49
C PRO A 26 -17.67 -0.47 18.93
N TYR A 27 -16.45 -0.59 18.39
CA TYR A 27 -15.53 -1.67 18.74
C TYR A 27 -15.37 -1.81 20.26
N GLY A 28 -15.53 -3.03 20.78
CA GLY A 28 -15.42 -3.34 22.22
C GLY A 28 -16.62 -2.95 23.08
N LEU A 29 -17.50 -2.05 22.60
CA LEU A 29 -18.73 -1.66 23.31
C LEU A 29 -19.98 -2.39 22.78
N ASN A 30 -20.07 -2.58 21.46
CA ASN A 30 -21.11 -3.37 20.79
C ASN A 30 -22.58 -2.93 21.06
N THR A 31 -22.78 -1.67 21.47
CA THR A 31 -24.09 -1.12 21.85
C THR A 31 -25.02 -0.83 20.67
N HIS A 32 -24.47 -0.76 19.46
CA HIS A 32 -25.16 -0.48 18.20
C HIS A 32 -24.82 -1.53 17.15
N ARG A 33 -25.50 -1.43 16.00
CA ARG A 33 -25.22 -2.20 14.79
C ARG A 33 -24.79 -1.28 13.66
N LEU A 34 -23.63 -1.60 13.07
CA LEU A 34 -23.18 -1.02 11.82
C LEU A 34 -23.72 -1.90 10.69
N ILE A 35 -24.49 -1.29 9.79
CA ILE A 35 -25.09 -1.96 8.64
C ILE A 35 -24.49 -1.33 7.40
N VAL A 36 -23.94 -2.15 6.52
CA VAL A 36 -23.40 -1.74 5.21
C VAL A 36 -24.22 -2.45 4.15
N THR A 37 -25.03 -1.69 3.40
CA THR A 37 -25.90 -2.23 2.36
C THR A 37 -25.29 -1.96 0.98
N GLY A 38 -25.02 -3.04 0.24
CA GLY A 38 -24.63 -3.00 -1.16
C GLY A 38 -25.83 -3.29 -2.06
N LYS A 39 -25.83 -2.68 -3.26
CA LYS A 39 -26.78 -2.99 -4.33
C LYS A 39 -26.11 -3.90 -5.36
N ARG A 40 -26.86 -4.87 -5.88
CA ARG A 40 -26.35 -5.76 -6.93
C ARG A 40 -25.95 -4.95 -8.16
N VAL A 41 -24.75 -5.25 -8.65
CA VAL A 41 -24.23 -4.77 -9.94
C VAL A 41 -23.74 -5.98 -10.76
N PRO A 42 -23.68 -5.87 -12.10
CA PRO A 42 -23.05 -6.89 -12.93
C PRO A 42 -21.60 -7.14 -12.49
N TYR A 43 -21.19 -8.41 -12.47
CA TYR A 43 -19.82 -8.78 -12.10
C TYR A 43 -18.90 -8.70 -13.32
N GLU A 44 -17.91 -7.81 -13.27
CA GLU A 44 -16.89 -7.65 -14.32
C GLU A 44 -15.58 -8.35 -13.91
N ALA A 45 -15.39 -9.59 -14.35
CA ALA A 45 -14.19 -10.39 -14.01
C ALA A 45 -12.86 -9.71 -14.36
N LYS A 46 -12.83 -8.86 -15.41
CA LYS A 46 -11.64 -8.12 -15.83
C LYS A 46 -11.17 -7.08 -14.81
N LYS A 47 -12.10 -6.44 -14.08
CA LYS A 47 -11.76 -5.48 -13.00
C LYS A 47 -11.27 -6.16 -11.72
N ALA A 48 -11.81 -7.35 -11.41
CA ALA A 48 -11.36 -8.12 -10.25
C ALA A 48 -9.89 -8.58 -10.41
N ASN A 49 -9.49 -8.95 -11.64
CA ASN A 49 -8.13 -9.41 -11.91
C ASN A 49 -7.12 -8.25 -12.09
N SER A 50 -7.56 -7.03 -12.42
CA SER A 50 -6.67 -5.87 -12.52
C SER A 50 -6.27 -5.28 -11.17
N MET A 51 -6.87 -5.73 -10.07
CA MET A 51 -6.46 -5.33 -8.71
C MET A 51 -5.15 -5.99 -8.25
N GLY A 52 -4.57 -6.89 -9.06
CA GLY A 52 -3.36 -7.65 -8.73
C GLY A 52 -2.06 -7.17 -9.37
N GLU A 53 -2.09 -6.26 -10.35
CA GLU A 53 -0.88 -5.82 -11.07
C GLU A 53 -0.93 -4.33 -11.40
N GLU A 54 -0.94 -3.49 -10.37
CA GLU A 54 -0.59 -2.08 -10.56
C GLU A 54 0.93 -1.94 -10.42
N LEU A 55 1.60 -1.48 -11.48
CA LEU A 55 3.02 -1.14 -11.41
C LEU A 55 3.22 -0.15 -10.24
N PRO A 56 4.30 -0.30 -9.44
CA PRO A 56 4.53 0.56 -8.29
C PRO A 56 4.53 2.01 -8.72
N SER A 57 3.88 2.86 -7.92
CA SER A 57 3.74 4.28 -8.25
C SER A 57 5.14 4.91 -8.42
N ALA A 58 5.26 5.94 -9.26
CA ALA A 58 6.53 6.66 -9.43
C ALA A 58 7.13 7.12 -8.09
N ARG A 59 6.28 7.44 -7.11
CA ARG A 59 6.71 7.77 -5.74
C ARG A 59 7.40 6.59 -5.04
N GLU A 60 6.79 5.41 -5.10
CA GLU A 60 7.34 4.19 -4.50
C GLU A 60 8.66 3.79 -5.17
N LEU A 61 8.74 3.90 -6.49
CA LEU A 61 9.96 3.64 -7.24
C LEU A 61 11.10 4.59 -6.82
N VAL A 62 10.82 5.89 -6.69
CA VAL A 62 11.81 6.89 -6.25
C VAL A 62 12.30 6.59 -4.84
N PHE A 63 11.40 6.39 -3.87
CA PHE A 63 11.81 6.08 -2.50
C PHE A 63 12.58 4.77 -2.38
N THR A 64 12.27 3.79 -3.24
CA THR A 64 12.99 2.52 -3.27
C THR A 64 14.38 2.69 -3.86
N LEU A 65 14.54 3.37 -5.00
CA LEU A 65 15.83 3.45 -5.71
C LEU A 65 16.82 4.47 -5.12
N LEU A 66 16.32 5.53 -4.50
CA LEU A 66 17.15 6.61 -3.94
C LEU A 66 18.22 6.15 -2.93
N PRO A 67 17.91 5.30 -1.92
CA PRO A 67 18.93 4.82 -0.98
C PRO A 67 19.97 3.92 -1.66
N PHE A 68 19.59 3.09 -2.63
CA PHE A 68 20.53 2.25 -3.38
C PHE A 68 21.47 3.09 -4.25
N ALA A 69 20.93 4.12 -4.91
CA ALA A 69 21.75 5.05 -5.68
C ALA A 69 22.74 5.80 -4.78
N PHE A 70 22.30 6.26 -3.60
CA PHE A 70 23.16 6.95 -2.65
C PHE A 70 24.26 6.04 -2.08
N LEU A 71 23.91 4.80 -1.72
CA LEU A 71 24.87 3.79 -1.28
C LEU A 71 25.92 3.50 -2.35
N LEU A 72 25.49 3.33 -3.61
CA LEU A 72 26.39 3.08 -4.73
C LEU A 72 27.37 4.24 -4.93
N LEU A 73 26.87 5.48 -4.93
CA LEU A 73 27.71 6.68 -5.05
C LEU A 73 28.70 6.80 -3.89
N PHE A 74 28.27 6.49 -2.66
CA PHE A 74 29.12 6.50 -1.49
C PHE A 74 30.25 5.46 -1.57
N LEU A 75 29.95 4.24 -2.01
CA LEU A 75 30.95 3.20 -2.24
C LEU A 75 31.94 3.59 -3.35
N LEU A 76 31.44 4.17 -4.45
CA LEU A 76 32.29 4.68 -5.53
C LEU A 76 33.21 5.81 -5.07
N TYR A 77 32.71 6.70 -4.20
CA TYR A 77 33.50 7.77 -3.59
C TYR A 77 34.65 7.21 -2.75
N ILE A 78 34.38 6.30 -1.82
CA ILE A 78 35.41 5.64 -1.00
C ILE A 78 36.43 4.92 -1.86
N TRP A 79 35.98 4.20 -2.88
CA TRP A 79 36.87 3.46 -3.77
C TRP A 79 37.75 4.37 -4.61
N ARG A 80 37.24 5.51 -5.08
CA ARG A 80 38.03 6.50 -5.81
C ARG A 80 39.09 7.14 -4.91
N GLU A 81 38.73 7.46 -3.66
CA GLU A 81 39.67 8.05 -2.71
C GLU A 81 40.77 7.07 -2.33
N ARG A 82 40.41 5.82 -2.02
CA ARG A 82 41.37 4.77 -1.68
C ARG A 82 42.33 4.44 -2.83
N ARG A 83 41.90 4.58 -4.09
CA ARG A 83 42.82 4.48 -5.24
C ARG A 83 43.78 5.66 -5.33
N ARG A 84 43.32 6.89 -5.06
CA ARG A 84 44.18 8.08 -5.12
C ARG A 84 45.35 7.94 -4.16
N THR A 85 45.06 7.59 -2.91
CA THR A 85 46.11 7.39 -1.88
C THR A 85 47.08 6.27 -2.23
N ILE A 86 46.61 5.17 -2.84
CA ILE A 86 47.47 4.06 -3.27
C ILE A 86 48.35 4.45 -4.47
N ASN A 87 47.82 5.27 -5.39
CA ASN A 87 48.58 5.72 -6.55
C ASN A 87 49.63 6.78 -6.17
N GLU A 88 49.30 7.70 -5.27
CA GLU A 88 50.22 8.72 -4.73
C GLU A 88 51.38 8.05 -3.97
N ALA A 89 51.08 7.09 -3.08
CA ALA A 89 52.11 6.33 -2.36
C ALA A 89 53.06 5.52 -3.27
N LYS A 90 52.62 5.17 -4.48
CA LYS A 90 53.43 4.43 -5.47
C LYS A 90 54.28 5.36 -6.35
N ASP A 91 53.92 6.63 -6.45
CA ASP A 91 54.70 7.65 -7.16
C ASP A 91 55.84 8.16 -6.27
N ASP A 92 55.59 8.31 -4.97
CA ASP A 92 56.58 8.71 -3.97
C ASP A 92 57.68 7.65 -3.76
N ASP A 93 57.35 6.36 -3.81
CA ASP A 93 58.31 5.23 -3.70
C ASP A 93 59.22 5.08 -4.94
N LYS A 94 59.00 5.90 -5.98
CA LYS A 94 59.73 5.89 -7.25
C LYS A 94 60.78 7.00 -7.37
N ILE A 95 60.91 7.88 -6.38
CA ILE A 95 61.88 9.00 -6.32
C ILE A 95 63.14 8.59 -5.54
#